data_AF-A0A1T5CEG3-F1
#
_entry.id   AF-A0A1T5CEG3-F1
#
_cell.length_a   1.000
_cell.length_b   1.000
_cell.length_c   1.000
_cell.angle_alpha   90.00
_cell.angle_beta   90.00
_cell.angle_gamma   90.00
#
_symmetry.space_group_name_H-M   'P 1'
#
loop_
_entity.id
_entity.type
_entity.pdbx_description
1 polymer ?
#
loop_
_entity_poly.entity_id
_entity_poly.type
_entity_poly.pdbx_seq_one_letter_code
_entity_poly.pdbx_strand_id
1 'polypeptide(L)'
;MKLKEIFKANNSNIFQVINDDFDDELEWEIEETKFKVIPDLEGTFYVPSILISEKNYEECYLEIITPERISENVVLSNDKKVSFNLIHDLNAEIIPIVGSECLGLYELYYSKQNPIFGINILKKAFENYPTLAITEDLGYILRDEGEYLEAINYFLISEKLGPSSEYIFLELSNLFKEVGNEEKATFYKQKFEY
;
A
#
# COMPACT_ATOMS: atom_id res chain seq x y z
N MET A 1 12.86 12.64 -16.78
CA MET A 1 14.19 12.80 -16.13
C MET A 1 14.80 11.42 -15.93
N LYS A 2 16.08 11.32 -15.58
CA LYS A 2 16.67 9.99 -15.26
C LYS A 2 16.36 9.58 -13.82
N LEU A 3 16.25 8.29 -13.53
CA LEU A 3 15.95 7.79 -12.18
C LEU A 3 16.97 8.26 -11.13
N LYS A 4 18.26 8.32 -11.48
CA LYS A 4 19.33 8.90 -10.62
C LYS A 4 19.10 10.35 -10.19
N GLU A 5 18.15 11.04 -10.81
CA GLU A 5 17.81 12.42 -10.51
C GLU A 5 16.54 12.55 -9.67
N ILE A 6 15.85 11.46 -9.33
CA ILE A 6 14.50 11.48 -8.73
C ILE A 6 14.38 12.37 -7.48
N PHE A 7 15.43 12.42 -6.65
CA PHE A 7 15.49 13.27 -5.46
C PHE A 7 15.77 14.76 -5.73
N LYS A 8 15.96 15.17 -6.99
CA LYS A 8 16.03 16.60 -7.38
C LYS A 8 14.63 17.20 -7.57
N ALA A 9 13.62 16.36 -7.78
CA ALA A 9 12.23 16.77 -7.89
C ALA A 9 11.60 16.97 -6.50
N ASN A 10 10.34 17.42 -6.44
CA ASN A 10 9.64 17.53 -5.17
C ASN A 10 9.41 16.14 -4.56
N ASN A 11 9.78 15.95 -3.29
CA ASN A 11 9.90 14.64 -2.62
C ASN A 11 8.58 13.86 -2.41
N SER A 12 7.45 14.33 -2.96
CA SER A 12 6.12 13.80 -2.68
C SER A 12 5.36 13.31 -3.92
N ASN A 13 6.02 13.24 -5.07
CA ASN A 13 5.36 12.92 -6.34
C ASN A 13 5.56 11.45 -6.72
N ILE A 14 4.54 10.85 -7.35
CA ILE A 14 4.64 9.53 -7.97
C ILE A 14 5.23 9.71 -9.36
N PHE A 15 6.23 8.90 -9.71
CA PHE A 15 6.85 8.89 -11.02
C PHE A 15 6.52 7.60 -11.77
N GLN A 16 6.31 7.68 -13.08
CA GLN A 16 6.12 6.53 -13.95
C GLN A 16 7.40 6.28 -14.75
N VAL A 17 7.79 5.02 -14.91
CA VAL A 17 8.85 4.61 -15.85
C VAL A 17 8.28 4.67 -17.27
N ILE A 18 8.97 5.38 -18.16
CA ILE A 18 8.58 5.54 -19.57
C ILE A 18 9.59 4.93 -20.54
N ASN A 19 10.80 4.61 -20.07
CA ASN A 19 11.83 3.92 -20.84
C ASN A 19 12.80 3.21 -19.89
N ASP A 20 12.90 1.89 -20.02
CA ASP A 20 13.72 0.96 -19.25
C ASP A 20 14.75 0.21 -20.12
N ASP A 21 15.05 0.69 -21.33
CA ASP A 21 15.99 0.05 -22.28
C ASP A 21 17.46 -0.01 -21.80
N PHE A 22 17.79 0.62 -20.68
CA PHE A 22 19.15 0.70 -20.16
C PHE A 22 19.42 -0.41 -19.14
N ASP A 23 20.57 -1.07 -19.26
CA ASP A 23 21.02 -2.11 -18.31
C ASP A 23 21.21 -1.57 -16.89
N ASP A 24 21.50 -0.27 -16.73
CA ASP A 24 21.59 0.42 -15.44
C ASP A 24 20.25 1.10 -15.14
N GLU A 25 19.54 0.62 -14.12
CA GLU A 25 18.21 1.10 -13.73
C GLU A 25 18.23 2.59 -13.37
N LEU A 26 19.37 3.09 -12.86
CA LEU A 26 19.53 4.52 -12.55
C LEU A 26 19.51 5.42 -13.80
N GLU A 27 19.71 4.83 -14.99
CA GLU A 27 19.60 5.49 -16.30
C GLU A 27 18.21 5.33 -16.95
N TRP A 28 17.26 4.65 -16.31
CA TRP A 28 15.88 4.62 -16.76
C TRP A 28 15.26 6.02 -16.80
N GLU A 29 14.34 6.22 -17.74
CA GLU A 29 13.62 7.47 -17.89
C GLU A 29 12.29 7.40 -17.14
N ILE A 30 12.08 8.39 -16.30
CA ILE A 30 10.87 8.54 -15.51
C ILE A 30 10.20 9.90 -15.77
N GLU A 31 8.89 9.94 -15.65
CA GLU A 31 8.10 11.17 -15.69
C GLU A 31 7.27 11.37 -14.43
N GLU A 32 7.13 12.62 -14.00
CA GLU A 32 6.28 12.98 -12.87
C GLU A 32 4.81 12.83 -13.28
N THR A 33 4.04 12.12 -12.45
CA THR A 33 2.61 11.92 -12.69
C THR A 33 1.76 12.92 -11.92
N LYS A 34 0.46 12.95 -12.24
CA LYS A 34 -0.54 13.71 -11.45
C LYS A 34 -1.25 12.85 -10.40
N PHE A 35 -0.90 11.57 -10.30
CA PHE A 35 -1.56 10.64 -9.39
C PHE A 35 -1.30 11.04 -7.94
N LYS A 36 -2.32 10.83 -7.09
CA LYS A 36 -2.28 11.12 -5.65
C LYS A 36 -2.22 9.87 -4.79
N VAL A 37 -2.47 8.73 -5.42
CA VAL A 37 -2.42 7.36 -4.91
C VAL A 37 -1.79 6.50 -6.01
N ILE A 38 -1.26 5.35 -5.66
CA ILE A 38 -0.73 4.37 -6.63
C ILE A 38 -1.87 4.00 -7.58
N PRO A 39 -1.73 4.19 -8.91
CA PRO A 39 -2.84 4.00 -9.83
C PRO A 39 -3.13 2.51 -10.11
N ASP A 40 -4.38 2.19 -10.43
CA ASP A 40 -4.76 0.88 -10.98
C ASP A 40 -4.64 0.88 -12.51
N LEU A 41 -3.40 0.97 -12.99
CA LEU A 41 -3.05 0.92 -14.41
C LEU A 41 -1.75 0.16 -14.60
N GLU A 42 -1.57 -0.54 -15.71
CA GLU A 42 -0.35 -1.32 -15.97
C GLU A 42 0.88 -0.41 -16.10
N GLY A 43 1.92 -0.70 -15.31
CA GLY A 43 3.19 0.02 -15.39
C GLY A 43 4.08 -0.13 -14.18
N THR A 44 5.26 0.49 -14.26
CA THR A 44 6.22 0.59 -13.16
C THR A 44 6.27 2.02 -12.65
N PHE A 45 6.13 2.17 -11.33
CA PHE A 45 6.07 3.45 -10.65
C PHE A 45 7.13 3.54 -9.56
N TYR A 46 7.70 4.73 -9.38
CA TYR A 46 8.49 5.07 -8.20
C TYR A 46 7.65 5.95 -7.29
N VAL A 47 7.33 5.40 -6.12
CA VAL A 47 6.35 5.96 -5.18
C VAL A 47 7.08 6.51 -3.96
N PRO A 48 6.80 7.75 -3.53
CA PRO A 48 7.44 8.31 -2.34
C PRO A 48 7.09 7.45 -1.14
N SER A 49 8.11 7.11 -0.37
CA SER A 49 8.04 6.11 0.69
C SER A 49 8.96 6.50 1.84
N ILE A 50 8.75 5.86 2.99
CA ILE A 50 9.63 5.97 4.15
C ILE A 50 10.21 4.59 4.43
N LEU A 51 11.54 4.55 4.49
CA LEU A 51 12.29 3.44 5.05
C LEU A 51 12.32 3.60 6.57
N ILE A 52 11.86 2.58 7.28
CA ILE A 52 11.77 2.49 8.73
C ILE A 52 12.81 1.47 9.20
N SER A 53 13.86 1.97 9.85
CA SER A 53 14.84 1.15 10.56
C SER A 53 14.65 1.31 12.08
N GLU A 54 15.29 0.45 12.88
CA GLU A 54 15.25 0.57 14.35
C GLU A 54 15.66 1.95 14.89
N LYS A 55 16.43 2.73 14.12
CA LYS A 55 17.07 3.97 14.59
C LYS A 55 16.61 5.22 13.86
N ASN A 56 16.15 5.11 12.61
CA ASN A 56 15.89 6.25 11.73
C ASN A 56 14.71 5.99 10.78
N TYR A 57 14.07 7.09 10.39
CA TYR A 57 13.17 7.18 9.25
C TYR A 57 13.90 7.91 8.11
N GLU A 58 13.91 7.33 6.91
CA GLU A 58 14.59 7.88 5.75
C GLU A 58 13.62 7.97 4.56
N GLU A 59 13.60 9.12 3.88
CA GLU A 59 12.84 9.29 2.65
C GLU A 59 13.46 8.47 1.52
N CYS A 60 12.62 7.72 0.81
CA CYS A 60 13.02 6.90 -0.32
C CYS A 60 11.94 6.86 -1.40
N TYR A 61 12.25 6.21 -2.51
CA TYR A 61 11.27 5.86 -3.53
C TYR A 61 11.20 4.35 -3.67
N LEU A 62 10.01 3.79 -3.46
CA LEU A 62 9.74 2.37 -3.62
C LEU A 62 9.28 2.12 -5.06
N GLU A 63 9.88 1.13 -5.72
CA GLU A 63 9.36 0.63 -6.98
C GLU A 63 8.05 -0.13 -6.72
N ILE A 64 7.01 0.19 -7.49
CA ILE A 64 5.73 -0.49 -7.48
C ILE A 64 5.36 -0.84 -8.92
N ILE A 65 5.21 -2.13 -9.19
CA ILE A 65 4.73 -2.68 -10.45
C ILE A 65 3.23 -2.97 -10.28
N THR A 66 2.43 -2.40 -11.16
CA THR A 66 0.96 -2.50 -11.16
C THR A 66 0.48 -3.23 -12.43
N PRO A 67 -0.68 -3.91 -12.38
CA PRO A 67 -1.72 -3.87 -11.35
C PRO A 67 -1.50 -4.75 -10.11
N GLU A 68 -0.53 -5.66 -10.09
CA GLU A 68 -0.36 -6.65 -9.00
C GLU A 68 0.18 -6.06 -7.68
N ARG A 69 0.57 -4.77 -7.68
CA ARG A 69 1.17 -4.06 -6.55
C ARG A 69 2.36 -4.83 -5.96
N ILE A 70 3.32 -5.13 -6.82
CA ILE A 70 4.57 -5.82 -6.47
C ILE A 70 5.68 -4.79 -6.28
N SER A 71 6.55 -5.02 -5.30
CA SER A 71 7.74 -4.20 -5.06
C SER A 71 8.94 -5.09 -4.77
N GLU A 72 10.03 -4.90 -5.48
CA GLU A 72 11.28 -5.63 -5.23
C GLU A 72 12.46 -4.69 -4.97
N ASN A 73 12.37 -3.45 -5.48
CA ASN A 73 13.47 -2.49 -5.46
C ASN A 73 13.10 -1.18 -4.76
N VAL A 74 14.12 -0.54 -4.20
CA VAL A 74 14.02 0.78 -3.60
C VAL A 74 15.19 1.66 -4.03
N VAL A 75 14.87 2.92 -4.24
CA VAL A 75 15.82 3.98 -4.58
C VAL A 75 16.08 4.83 -3.34
N LEU A 76 17.33 4.86 -2.90
CA LEU A 76 17.80 5.56 -1.71
C LEU A 76 18.71 6.72 -2.10
N SER A 77 18.79 7.74 -1.24
CA SER A 77 19.73 8.86 -1.37
C SER A 77 20.56 9.01 -0.11
N ASN A 78 21.89 8.94 -0.24
CA ASN A 78 22.82 9.21 0.84
C ASN A 78 23.87 10.23 0.38
N ASP A 79 24.02 11.35 1.09
CA ASP A 79 24.96 12.43 0.75
C ASP A 79 24.88 12.87 -0.73
N LYS A 80 23.66 12.93 -1.29
CA LYS A 80 23.35 13.25 -2.71
C LYS A 80 23.78 12.19 -3.73
N LYS A 81 24.23 11.02 -3.28
CA LYS A 81 24.41 9.84 -4.13
C LYS A 81 23.15 9.01 -4.10
N VAL A 82 22.59 8.76 -5.29
CA VAL A 82 21.44 7.89 -5.48
C VAL A 82 21.91 6.46 -5.70
N SER A 83 21.19 5.50 -5.12
CA SER A 83 21.46 4.07 -5.27
C SER A 83 20.15 3.31 -5.47
N PHE A 84 20.22 2.26 -6.27
CA PHE A 84 19.17 1.29 -6.50
C PHE A 84 19.50 0.02 -5.71
N ASN A 85 18.57 -0.47 -4.91
CA ASN A 85 18.81 -1.59 -3.99
C ASN A 85 17.61 -2.54 -3.98
N LEU A 86 17.89 -3.82 -3.75
CA LEU A 86 16.86 -4.81 -3.50
C LEU A 86 16.31 -4.63 -2.08
N ILE A 87 14.99 -4.69 -1.92
CA ILE A 87 14.33 -4.52 -0.62
C ILE A 87 14.81 -5.58 0.38
N HIS A 88 15.02 -6.82 -0.06
CA HIS A 88 15.40 -7.93 0.81
C HIS A 88 16.85 -7.84 1.32
N ASP A 89 17.70 -7.04 0.69
CA ASP A 89 19.05 -6.74 1.19
C ASP A 89 19.02 -5.70 2.33
N LEU A 90 17.87 -5.05 2.54
CA LEU A 90 17.66 -4.07 3.59
C LEU A 90 17.02 -4.74 4.81
N ASN A 91 17.62 -4.50 5.97
CA ASN A 91 17.01 -4.87 7.25
C ASN A 91 16.09 -3.74 7.74
N ALA A 92 15.09 -3.38 6.93
CA ALA A 92 14.17 -2.26 7.17
C ALA A 92 12.79 -2.53 6.57
N GLU A 93 11.78 -1.89 7.13
CA GLU A 93 10.43 -1.86 6.53
C GLU A 93 10.35 -0.64 5.60
N ILE A 94 9.65 -0.74 4.48
CA ILE A 94 9.48 0.38 3.55
C ILE A 94 7.99 0.54 3.30
N ILE A 95 7.47 1.73 3.59
CA ILE A 95 6.03 2.01 3.53
C ILE A 95 5.80 3.20 2.60
N PRO A 96 4.97 3.05 1.55
CA PRO A 96 4.52 4.18 0.74
C PRO A 96 3.81 5.22 1.58
N ILE A 97 4.03 6.52 1.32
CA ILE A 97 3.35 7.61 2.04
C ILE A 97 2.07 8.11 1.37
N VAL A 98 1.56 7.34 0.40
CA VAL A 98 0.31 7.55 -0.34
C VAL A 98 -0.48 6.25 -0.33
N GLY A 99 -1.80 6.29 -0.55
CA GLY A 99 -2.61 5.08 -0.67
C GLY A 99 -2.53 4.43 -2.06
N SER A 100 -3.36 3.42 -2.30
CA SER A 100 -3.39 2.64 -3.56
C SER A 100 -4.81 2.51 -4.14
N GLU A 101 -4.94 2.65 -5.45
CA GLU A 101 -6.13 2.23 -6.22
C GLU A 101 -6.06 0.75 -6.58
N CYS A 102 -4.87 0.21 -6.83
CA CYS A 102 -4.69 -1.21 -7.14
C CYS A 102 -4.67 -2.08 -5.87
N LEU A 103 -5.33 -3.24 -6.00
CA LEU A 103 -5.33 -4.31 -5.00
C LEU A 103 -3.94 -4.93 -4.87
N GLY A 104 -3.66 -5.51 -3.71
CA GLY A 104 -2.41 -6.22 -3.45
C GLY A 104 -2.32 -6.65 -2.00
N LEU A 105 -1.12 -6.96 -1.56
CA LEU A 105 -0.85 -7.34 -0.17
C LEU A 105 -0.92 -6.11 0.74
N TYR A 106 -1.80 -6.12 1.75
CA TYR A 106 -1.95 -5.03 2.72
C TYR A 106 -0.67 -4.86 3.57
N GLU A 107 0.18 -5.90 3.61
CA GLU A 107 1.47 -5.92 4.26
C GLU A 107 2.41 -4.81 3.78
N LEU A 108 2.22 -4.29 2.56
CA LEU A 108 2.92 -3.10 2.07
C LEU A 108 2.77 -1.89 2.99
N TYR A 109 1.63 -1.76 3.66
CA TYR A 109 1.35 -0.71 4.64
C TYR A 109 1.45 -1.19 6.08
N TYR A 110 1.67 -2.48 6.33
CA TYR A 110 1.60 -3.05 7.67
C TYR A 110 3.00 -3.17 8.31
N SER A 111 3.40 -2.14 9.03
CA SER A 111 4.53 -2.23 9.96
C SER A 111 4.12 -3.02 11.20
N LYS A 112 4.66 -4.22 11.43
CA LYS A 112 4.40 -4.96 12.68
C LYS A 112 4.97 -4.26 13.91
N GLN A 113 5.99 -3.42 13.71
CA GLN A 113 6.62 -2.66 14.79
C GLN A 113 5.87 -1.37 15.10
N ASN A 114 5.24 -0.75 14.09
CA ASN A 114 4.51 0.50 14.22
C ASN A 114 3.27 0.57 13.30
N PRO A 115 2.23 -0.25 13.55
CA PRO A 115 1.06 -0.39 12.66
C PRO A 115 0.32 0.93 12.41
N ILE A 116 0.28 1.80 13.43
CA ILE A 116 -0.41 3.09 13.36
C ILE A 116 0.14 4.00 12.26
N PHE A 117 1.41 3.83 11.86
CA PHE A 117 2.00 4.63 10.79
C PHE A 117 1.31 4.38 9.45
N GLY A 118 1.21 3.10 9.05
CA GLY A 118 0.50 2.69 7.84
C GLY A 118 -0.99 2.97 7.90
N ILE A 119 -1.63 2.71 9.05
CA ILE A 119 -3.05 3.02 9.29
C ILE A 119 -3.31 4.52 9.04
N ASN A 120 -2.47 5.42 9.55
CA ASN A 120 -2.65 6.87 9.36
C ASN A 120 -2.49 7.29 7.90
N ILE A 121 -1.54 6.69 7.18
CA ILE A 121 -1.36 6.92 5.73
C ILE A 121 -2.63 6.53 4.99
N LEU A 122 -3.12 5.32 5.23
CA LEU A 122 -4.31 4.81 4.56
C LEU A 122 -5.58 5.58 4.95
N LYS A 123 -5.76 5.95 6.23
CA LYS A 123 -6.90 6.79 6.66
C LYS A 123 -6.90 8.15 5.96
N LYS A 124 -5.75 8.81 5.86
CA LYS A 124 -5.61 10.07 5.13
C LYS A 124 -5.86 9.91 3.63
N ALA A 125 -5.39 8.82 3.04
CA ALA A 125 -5.68 8.50 1.64
C ALA A 125 -7.18 8.28 1.43
N PHE A 126 -7.82 7.50 2.30
CA PHE A 126 -9.25 7.19 2.28
C PHE A 126 -10.14 8.44 2.33
N GLU A 127 -9.79 9.44 3.15
CA GLU A 127 -10.53 10.71 3.23
C GLU A 127 -10.68 11.41 1.86
N ASN A 128 -9.71 11.23 0.96
CA ASN A 128 -9.67 11.88 -0.34
C ASN A 128 -10.00 10.91 -1.50
N TYR A 129 -9.66 9.63 -1.32
CA TYR A 129 -9.72 8.56 -2.32
C TYR A 129 -10.18 7.25 -1.65
N PRO A 130 -11.49 7.08 -1.39
CA PRO A 130 -12.02 5.88 -0.75
C PRO A 130 -12.14 4.71 -1.75
N THR A 131 -10.98 4.20 -2.20
CA THR A 131 -10.89 3.09 -3.16
C THR A 131 -11.17 1.77 -2.48
N LEU A 132 -11.49 0.73 -3.27
CA LEU A 132 -11.65 -0.62 -2.75
C LEU A 132 -10.36 -1.12 -2.07
N ALA A 133 -9.21 -0.90 -2.70
CA ALA A 133 -7.91 -1.31 -2.18
C ALA A 133 -7.58 -0.67 -0.82
N ILE A 134 -7.68 0.66 -0.69
CA ILE A 134 -7.44 1.35 0.58
C ILE A 134 -8.42 0.86 1.66
N THR A 135 -9.68 0.63 1.28
CA THR A 135 -10.72 0.15 2.19
C THR A 135 -10.38 -1.23 2.75
N GLU A 136 -9.98 -2.17 1.90
CA GLU A 136 -9.66 -3.53 2.33
C GLU A 136 -8.31 -3.60 3.05
N ASP A 137 -7.30 -2.85 2.61
CA ASP A 137 -6.02 -2.75 3.32
C ASP A 137 -6.24 -2.27 4.77
N LEU A 138 -7.08 -1.24 4.98
CA LEU A 138 -7.48 -0.79 6.32
C LEU A 138 -8.20 -1.89 7.11
N GLY A 139 -9.16 -2.58 6.47
CA GLY A 139 -9.89 -3.68 7.09
C GLY A 139 -8.98 -4.79 7.60
N TYR A 140 -8.03 -5.24 6.77
CA TYR A 140 -7.08 -6.29 7.13
C TYR A 140 -6.10 -5.85 8.23
N ILE A 141 -5.50 -4.67 8.12
CA ILE A 141 -4.57 -4.17 9.14
C ILE A 141 -5.28 -4.01 10.49
N LEU A 142 -6.47 -3.40 10.51
CA LEU A 142 -7.22 -3.20 11.76
C LEU A 142 -7.69 -4.52 12.37
N ARG A 143 -8.03 -5.53 11.55
CA ARG A 143 -8.34 -6.88 12.02
C ARG A 143 -7.13 -7.47 12.75
N ASP A 144 -5.96 -7.39 12.14
CA ASP A 144 -4.73 -7.97 12.68
C ASP A 144 -4.28 -7.27 13.97
N GLU A 145 -4.57 -5.97 14.10
CA GLU A 145 -4.36 -5.16 15.31
C GLU A 145 -5.43 -5.35 16.40
N GLY A 146 -6.46 -6.16 16.15
CA GLY A 146 -7.53 -6.41 17.12
C GLY A 146 -8.60 -5.32 17.20
N GLU A 147 -8.55 -4.32 16.32
CA GLU A 147 -9.51 -3.21 16.23
C GLU A 147 -10.78 -3.64 15.46
N TYR A 148 -11.43 -4.70 15.96
CA TYR A 148 -12.47 -5.43 15.23
C TYR A 148 -13.66 -4.58 14.80
N LEU A 149 -14.12 -3.66 15.66
CA LEU A 149 -15.26 -2.80 15.31
C LEU A 149 -14.91 -1.84 14.15
N GLU A 150 -13.67 -1.35 14.11
CA GLU A 150 -13.22 -0.48 13.02
C GLU A 150 -12.96 -1.29 11.74
N ALA A 151 -12.34 -2.46 11.85
CA ALA A 151 -12.17 -3.39 10.73
C ALA A 151 -13.52 -3.77 10.08
N ILE A 152 -14.54 -4.09 10.90
CA ILE A 152 -15.91 -4.34 10.42
C ILE A 152 -16.43 -3.16 9.62
N ASN A 153 -16.24 -1.91 10.09
CA ASN A 153 -16.72 -0.74 9.36
C ASN A 153 -16.10 -0.63 7.97
N TYR A 154 -14.80 -0.89 7.84
CA TYR A 154 -14.13 -0.87 6.54
C TYR A 154 -14.57 -2.03 5.63
N PHE A 155 -14.68 -3.25 6.14
CA PHE A 155 -15.19 -4.36 5.32
C PHE A 155 -16.66 -4.18 4.90
N LEU A 156 -17.49 -3.53 5.70
CA LEU A 156 -18.86 -3.13 5.30
C LEU A 156 -18.87 -2.04 4.21
N ILE A 157 -17.81 -1.23 4.12
CA ILE A 157 -17.64 -0.28 3.02
C ILE A 157 -17.20 -1.04 1.76
N SER A 158 -16.24 -1.97 1.87
CA SER A 158 -15.82 -2.84 0.75
C SER A 158 -17.02 -3.61 0.18
N GLU A 159 -17.89 -4.18 1.03
CA GLU A 159 -19.12 -4.83 0.60
C GLU A 159 -19.99 -3.92 -0.30
N LYS A 160 -20.08 -2.62 0.02
CA LYS A 160 -20.88 -1.65 -0.75
C LYS A 160 -20.21 -1.23 -2.06
N LEU A 161 -18.88 -1.21 -2.09
CA LEU A 161 -18.08 -0.88 -3.28
C LEU A 161 -18.03 -2.04 -4.29
N GLY A 162 -18.36 -3.25 -3.85
CA GLY A 162 -18.11 -4.48 -4.59
C GLY A 162 -16.80 -5.08 -4.08
N PRO A 163 -16.84 -6.06 -3.16
CA PRO A 163 -15.64 -6.58 -2.51
C PRO A 163 -14.71 -7.24 -3.54
N SER A 164 -13.41 -7.22 -3.26
CA SER A 164 -12.41 -7.82 -4.17
C SER A 164 -12.61 -9.32 -4.36
N SER A 165 -13.20 -9.99 -3.36
CA SER A 165 -13.56 -11.39 -3.39
C SER A 165 -14.65 -11.71 -2.37
N GLU A 166 -15.25 -12.89 -2.51
CA GLU A 166 -16.21 -13.45 -1.56
C GLU A 166 -15.64 -13.59 -0.14
N TYR A 167 -14.30 -13.69 0.01
CA TYR A 167 -13.64 -13.84 1.30
C TYR A 167 -13.88 -12.64 2.23
N ILE A 168 -14.23 -11.46 1.71
CA ILE A 168 -14.65 -10.33 2.56
C ILE A 168 -15.91 -10.68 3.38
N PHE A 169 -16.81 -11.52 2.88
CA PHE A 169 -17.94 -12.01 3.67
C PHE A 169 -17.50 -12.98 4.77
N LEU A 170 -16.47 -13.79 4.51
CA LEU A 170 -15.88 -14.64 5.55
C LEU A 170 -15.20 -13.79 6.64
N GLU A 171 -14.47 -12.73 6.28
CA GLU A 171 -13.87 -11.78 7.22
C GLU A 171 -14.94 -11.12 8.10
N LEU A 172 -16.01 -10.60 7.49
CA LEU A 172 -17.14 -10.00 8.23
C LEU A 172 -17.80 -11.01 9.17
N SER A 173 -18.01 -12.25 8.71
CA SER A 173 -18.59 -13.31 9.54
C SER A 173 -17.75 -13.57 10.79
N ASN A 174 -16.44 -13.77 10.61
CA ASN A 174 -15.51 -14.03 11.70
C ASN A 174 -15.45 -12.85 12.67
N LEU A 175 -15.32 -11.62 12.16
CA LEU A 175 -15.26 -10.42 12.97
C LEU A 175 -16.56 -10.17 13.76
N PHE A 176 -17.73 -10.38 13.15
CA PHE A 176 -18.99 -10.25 13.89
C PHE A 176 -19.10 -11.27 15.03
N LYS A 177 -18.55 -12.47 14.85
CA LYS A 177 -18.47 -13.46 15.92
C LYS A 177 -17.54 -13.01 17.04
N GLU A 178 -16.36 -12.46 16.73
CA GLU A 178 -15.41 -11.92 17.73
C GLU A 178 -16.03 -10.83 18.60
N VAL A 179 -16.90 -9.98 18.02
CA VAL A 179 -17.63 -8.93 18.78
C VAL A 179 -18.96 -9.41 19.37
N GLY A 180 -19.25 -10.72 19.33
CA GLY A 180 -20.44 -11.34 19.95
C GLY A 180 -21.76 -11.13 19.20
N ASN A 181 -21.73 -10.74 17.93
CA ASN A 181 -22.91 -10.56 17.08
C ASN A 181 -23.17 -11.81 16.22
N GLU A 182 -23.73 -12.84 16.85
CA GLU A 182 -24.02 -14.14 16.21
C GLU A 182 -25.00 -14.04 15.02
N GLU A 183 -25.95 -13.10 15.07
CA GLU A 183 -26.92 -12.88 13.99
C GLU A 183 -26.21 -12.45 12.71
N LYS A 184 -25.38 -11.40 12.79
CA LYS A 184 -24.61 -10.94 11.64
C LYS A 184 -23.53 -11.92 11.22
N ALA A 185 -22.88 -12.59 12.17
CA ALA A 185 -21.90 -13.62 11.85
C ALA A 185 -22.52 -14.71 10.97
N THR A 186 -23.71 -15.20 11.33
CA THR A 186 -24.46 -16.21 10.55
C THR A 186 -24.89 -15.67 9.18
N PHE A 187 -25.40 -14.43 9.13
CA PHE A 187 -25.80 -13.80 7.86
C PHE A 187 -24.63 -13.74 6.86
N TYR A 188 -23.47 -13.24 7.27
CA TYR A 188 -22.30 -13.16 6.39
C TYR A 188 -21.71 -14.53 6.07
N LYS A 189 -21.80 -15.49 6.99
CA LYS A 189 -21.37 -16.87 6.72
C LYS A 189 -22.16 -17.47 5.56
N GLN A 190 -23.48 -17.31 5.58
CA GLN A 190 -24.35 -17.76 4.49
C GLN A 190 -24.00 -17.05 3.19
N LYS A 191 -23.76 -15.74 3.23
CA LYS A 191 -23.38 -14.95 2.04
C LYS A 191 -22.07 -15.41 1.38
N PHE A 192 -21.13 -15.96 2.16
CA PHE A 192 -19.89 -16.55 1.64
C PHE A 192 -20.11 -17.92 0.97
N GLU A 193 -21.14 -18.67 1.38
CA GLU A 193 -21.39 -20.04 0.90
C GLU A 193 -22.23 -20.10 -0.40
N TYR A 194 -22.73 -18.96 -0.88
CA TYR A 194 -23.54 -18.83 -2.11
C TYR A 194 -22.83 -18.01 -3.18
#